data_AF-A0A9E2U568-F1
#
_entry.id   AF-A0A9E2U568-F1
#
_cell.length_a   1.000
_cell.length_b   1.000
_cell.length_c   1.000
_cell.angle_alpha   90.00
_cell.angle_beta   90.00
_cell.angle_gamma   90.00
#
_symmetry.space_group_name_H-M   'P 1'
#
loop_
_entity.id
_entity.type
_entity.pdbx_description
1 polymer ?
#
loop_
_entity_poly.entity_id
_entity_poly.type
_entity_poly.pdbx_seq_one_letter_code
_entity_poly.pdbx_strand_id
1 'polypeptide(L)'
;MSTTSRRTSRAGELSRLIDALPRDAAATAFTHSSWAVERTASYERLEFLGDSVLELAVAHALYARYPEFSEGRLAKIRSHVVSRASCAVVANELGLGPKLGEFNEGEDVALLAKNRNVLAALLEAVLGALFLEHGFPAIEQAVVDAFSDRIEYALTTHVDHKTELQEALARLGRQVSYTVVEVQGPPHERTFTCAAVVDGEEIGRGEGRSKKAAEQEAAQRALVHLGSLAS
;
A
#
# COMPACT_ATOMS: atom_id res chain seq x y z
N MET A 1 -9.58 -16.26 -17.19
CA MET A 1 -10.39 -15.12 -16.71
C MET A 1 -9.54 -13.86 -16.85
N SER A 2 -10.04 -12.83 -17.52
CA SER A 2 -9.27 -11.61 -17.84
C SER A 2 -8.94 -10.81 -16.56
N THR A 3 -7.73 -10.27 -16.45
CA THR A 3 -7.26 -9.37 -15.37
C THR A 3 -8.20 -8.18 -15.15
N THR A 4 -8.86 -7.71 -16.21
CA THR A 4 -9.87 -6.64 -16.16
C THR A 4 -11.11 -7.03 -15.36
N SER A 5 -11.55 -8.30 -15.43
CA SER A 5 -12.76 -8.79 -14.75
C SER A 5 -12.55 -9.05 -13.26
N ARG A 6 -11.31 -9.25 -12.81
CA ARG A 6 -10.94 -9.43 -11.40
C ARG A 6 -10.73 -8.08 -10.69
N ARG A 7 -10.33 -7.03 -11.43
CA ARG A 7 -10.20 -5.66 -10.92
C ARG A 7 -11.55 -5.03 -10.60
N THR A 8 -12.54 -5.21 -11.47
CA THR A 8 -13.91 -4.69 -11.23
C THR A 8 -14.60 -5.35 -10.04
N SER A 9 -14.20 -6.57 -9.65
CA SER A 9 -14.79 -7.25 -8.49
C SER A 9 -14.20 -6.82 -7.15
N ARG A 10 -12.93 -6.39 -7.09
CA ARG A 10 -12.23 -6.05 -5.83
C ARG A 10 -12.62 -4.68 -5.27
N ALA A 11 -12.77 -3.68 -6.13
CA ALA A 11 -13.25 -2.35 -5.72
C ALA A 11 -14.79 -2.23 -5.68
N GLY A 12 -15.50 -3.29 -6.10
CA GLY A 12 -16.94 -3.25 -6.33
C GLY A 12 -17.77 -3.05 -5.05
N GLU A 13 -17.31 -3.56 -3.91
CA GLU A 13 -18.03 -3.36 -2.64
C GLU A 13 -17.87 -1.93 -2.13
N LEU A 14 -16.64 -1.40 -2.14
CA LEU A 14 -16.40 -0.01 -1.74
C LEU A 14 -17.18 0.96 -2.63
N SER A 15 -17.17 0.76 -3.95
CA SER A 15 -17.97 1.58 -4.87
C SER A 15 -19.46 1.58 -4.51
N ARG A 16 -20.04 0.42 -4.15
CA ARG A 16 -21.46 0.34 -3.75
C ARG A 16 -21.74 1.09 -2.46
N LEU A 17 -20.83 1.00 -1.48
CA LEU A 17 -20.96 1.75 -0.23
C LEU A 17 -20.93 3.26 -0.50
N ILE A 18 -20.03 3.70 -1.39
CA ILE A 18 -19.94 5.12 -1.80
C ILE A 18 -21.23 5.57 -2.49
N ASP A 19 -21.77 4.77 -3.39
CA ASP A 19 -23.04 5.06 -4.08
C ASP A 19 -24.26 5.08 -3.14
N ALA A 20 -24.18 4.37 -2.02
CA ALA A 20 -25.24 4.28 -1.02
C ALA A 20 -25.15 5.36 0.07
N LEU A 21 -24.11 6.19 0.09
CA LEU A 21 -23.98 7.28 1.06
C LEU A 21 -25.19 8.24 0.99
N PRO A 22 -25.74 8.67 2.13
CA PRO A 22 -26.72 9.75 2.15
C PRO A 22 -26.17 10.99 1.44
N ARG A 23 -27.02 11.65 0.64
CA ARG A 23 -26.60 12.76 -0.22
C ARG A 23 -25.90 13.88 0.54
N ASP A 24 -26.35 14.19 1.75
CA ASP A 24 -25.77 15.24 2.59
C ASP A 24 -24.37 14.87 3.09
N ALA A 25 -24.16 13.59 3.46
CA ALA A 25 -22.84 13.08 3.85
C ALA A 25 -21.87 13.07 2.66
N ALA A 26 -22.35 12.66 1.48
CA ALA A 26 -21.56 12.68 0.25
C ALA A 26 -21.23 14.12 -0.19
N ALA A 27 -22.16 15.07 -0.06
CA ALA A 27 -21.97 16.45 -0.51
C ALA A 27 -20.74 17.11 0.11
N THR A 28 -20.53 16.96 1.42
CA THR A 28 -19.32 17.49 2.08
C THR A 28 -18.05 16.82 1.55
N ALA A 29 -18.05 15.51 1.34
CA ALA A 29 -16.89 14.77 0.82
C ALA A 29 -16.51 15.20 -0.61
N PHE A 30 -17.48 15.67 -1.40
CA PHE A 30 -17.26 16.17 -2.77
C PHE A 30 -17.16 17.70 -2.86
N THR A 31 -17.10 18.44 -1.75
CA THR A 31 -16.94 19.90 -1.77
C THR A 31 -15.47 20.29 -1.63
N HIS A 32 -14.86 20.78 -2.71
CA HIS A 32 -13.49 21.29 -2.68
C HIS A 32 -13.38 22.59 -1.86
N SER A 33 -12.24 22.78 -1.18
CA SER A 33 -12.06 23.92 -0.26
C SER A 33 -12.11 25.30 -0.92
N SER A 34 -11.90 25.39 -2.25
CA SER A 34 -12.10 26.62 -3.01
C SER A 34 -13.56 27.01 -3.24
N TRP A 35 -14.50 26.07 -3.10
CA TRP A 35 -15.93 26.30 -3.29
C TRP A 35 -16.69 26.48 -1.97
N ALA A 36 -16.09 26.06 -0.86
CA ALA A 36 -16.72 26.14 0.45
C ALA A 36 -16.71 27.59 0.98
N VAL A 37 -17.86 28.06 1.47
CA VAL A 37 -18.00 29.38 2.13
C VAL A 37 -17.14 29.44 3.38
N GLU A 38 -17.12 28.35 4.15
CA GLU A 38 -16.20 28.12 5.25
C GLU A 38 -15.38 26.86 4.97
N ARG A 39 -14.07 26.84 5.27
CA ARG A 39 -13.23 25.65 5.05
C ARG A 39 -13.75 24.40 5.76
N THR A 40 -14.42 24.58 6.89
CA THR A 40 -15.07 23.53 7.69
C THR A 40 -16.21 22.80 6.96
N ALA A 41 -16.75 23.41 5.90
CA ALA A 41 -17.79 22.83 5.04
C ALA A 41 -17.21 22.11 3.79
N SER A 42 -15.88 22.05 3.66
CA SER A 42 -15.20 21.28 2.61
C SER A 42 -14.84 19.87 3.07
N TYR A 43 -14.29 19.08 2.16
CA TYR A 43 -13.84 17.72 2.44
C TYR A 43 -12.69 17.63 3.46
N GLU A 44 -11.98 18.72 3.78
CA GLU A 44 -10.70 18.68 4.53
C GLU A 44 -10.81 17.98 5.90
N ARG A 45 -11.93 18.14 6.60
CA ARG A 45 -12.16 17.46 7.90
C ARG A 45 -12.42 15.97 7.74
N LEU A 46 -13.09 15.60 6.66
CA LEU A 46 -13.33 14.20 6.31
C LEU A 46 -12.04 13.55 5.79
N GLU A 47 -11.23 14.27 5.00
CA GLU A 47 -9.89 13.84 4.56
C GLU A 47 -9.04 13.46 5.77
N PHE A 48 -8.94 14.35 6.77
CA PHE A 48 -8.21 14.09 8.00
C PHE A 48 -8.66 12.79 8.72
N LEU A 49 -9.98 12.59 8.86
CA LEU A 49 -10.52 11.39 9.51
C LEU A 49 -10.29 10.14 8.65
N GLY A 50 -10.53 10.25 7.36
CA GLY A 50 -10.45 9.14 6.41
C GLY A 50 -9.04 8.66 6.15
N ASP A 51 -8.04 9.53 6.23
CA ASP A 51 -6.62 9.15 6.25
C ASP A 51 -6.33 8.18 7.40
N SER A 52 -6.77 8.52 8.63
CA SER A 52 -6.63 7.63 9.79
C SER A 52 -7.38 6.30 9.63
N VAL A 53 -8.57 6.31 9.01
CA VAL A 53 -9.35 5.10 8.70
C VAL A 53 -8.60 4.21 7.71
N LEU A 54 -8.06 4.80 6.64
CA LEU A 54 -7.28 4.09 5.63
C LEU A 54 -6.00 3.50 6.24
N GLU A 55 -5.25 4.29 7.01
CA GLU A 55 -4.04 3.85 7.69
C GLU A 55 -4.31 2.65 8.60
N LEU A 56 -5.40 2.69 9.38
CA LEU A 56 -5.79 1.60 10.27
C LEU A 56 -6.17 0.34 9.49
N ALA A 57 -7.03 0.46 8.48
CA ALA A 57 -7.46 -0.69 7.67
C ALA A 57 -6.26 -1.40 7.00
N VAL A 58 -5.35 -0.62 6.41
CA VAL A 58 -4.15 -1.16 5.77
C VAL A 58 -3.19 -1.73 6.81
N ALA A 59 -2.97 -1.04 7.93
CA ALA A 59 -2.09 -1.55 8.99
C ALA A 59 -2.59 -2.87 9.57
N HIS A 60 -3.90 -2.97 9.87
CA HIS A 60 -4.51 -4.19 10.39
C HIS A 60 -4.41 -5.34 9.38
N ALA A 61 -4.71 -5.09 8.10
CA ALA A 61 -4.57 -6.09 7.05
C ALA A 61 -3.12 -6.58 6.89
N LEU A 62 -2.14 -5.69 6.94
CA LEU A 62 -0.72 -6.07 6.84
C LEU A 62 -0.27 -6.88 8.06
N TYR A 63 -0.64 -6.46 9.27
CA TYR A 63 -0.32 -7.17 10.52
C TYR A 63 -0.88 -8.60 10.51
N ALA A 64 -2.15 -8.77 10.11
CA ALA A 64 -2.80 -10.08 10.09
C ALA A 64 -2.26 -11.00 8.99
N ARG A 65 -1.89 -10.46 7.82
CA ARG A 65 -1.45 -11.24 6.65
C ARG A 65 0.04 -11.62 6.68
N TYR A 66 0.87 -10.84 7.38
CA TYR A 66 2.34 -10.99 7.37
C TYR A 66 2.93 -11.00 8.79
N PRO A 67 2.61 -12.02 9.61
CA PRO A 67 3.08 -12.11 10.99
C PRO A 67 4.61 -12.19 11.13
N GLU A 68 5.31 -12.56 10.06
CA GLU A 68 6.77 -12.66 9.99
C GLU A 68 7.47 -11.35 9.63
N PHE A 69 6.75 -10.28 9.31
CA PHE A 69 7.35 -9.00 8.94
C PHE A 69 7.65 -8.15 10.17
N SER A 70 8.81 -7.49 10.18
CA SER A 70 9.14 -6.50 11.20
C SER A 70 8.25 -5.25 11.14
N GLU A 71 8.15 -4.52 12.25
CA GLU A 71 7.42 -3.25 12.35
C GLU A 71 7.87 -2.25 11.27
N GLY A 72 9.19 -2.05 11.09
CA GLY A 72 9.71 -1.14 10.07
C GLY A 72 9.34 -1.55 8.64
N ARG A 73 9.31 -2.85 8.36
CA ARG A 73 8.88 -3.35 7.04
C ARG A 73 7.39 -3.13 6.82
N LEU A 74 6.55 -3.43 7.82
CA LEU A 74 5.11 -3.16 7.79
C LEU A 74 4.85 -1.66 7.57
N ALA A 75 5.53 -0.79 8.31
CA ALA A 75 5.42 0.66 8.19
C ALA A 75 5.82 1.17 6.78
N LYS A 76 6.89 0.62 6.20
CA LYS A 76 7.35 0.96 4.85
C LYS A 76 6.37 0.52 3.76
N ILE A 77 5.76 -0.66 3.91
CA ILE A 77 4.72 -1.13 2.98
C ILE A 77 3.49 -0.24 3.13
N ARG A 78 3.02 0.00 4.37
CA ARG A 78 1.86 0.85 4.65
C ARG A 78 2.03 2.23 4.02
N SER A 79 3.14 2.92 4.26
CA SER A 79 3.37 4.28 3.75
C SER A 79 3.34 4.36 2.23
N HIS A 80 3.78 3.31 1.52
CA HIS A 80 3.64 3.24 0.08
C HIS A 80 2.19 3.01 -0.35
N VAL A 81 1.48 2.10 0.31
CA VAL A 81 0.08 1.72 0.00
C VAL A 81 -0.86 2.90 0.21
N VAL A 82 -0.72 3.64 1.32
CA VAL A 82 -1.57 4.80 1.66
C VAL A 82 -1.03 6.11 1.12
N SER A 83 0.01 6.08 0.28
CA SER A 83 0.56 7.30 -0.31
C SER A 83 -0.47 8.02 -1.17
N ARG A 84 -0.38 9.35 -1.24
CA ARG A 84 -1.21 10.19 -2.11
C ARG A 84 -1.24 9.71 -3.56
N ALA A 85 -0.12 9.17 -4.07
CA ALA A 85 -0.06 8.60 -5.41
C ALA A 85 -0.91 7.33 -5.55
N SER A 86 -0.86 6.42 -4.57
CA SER A 86 -1.72 5.23 -4.52
C SER A 86 -3.19 5.60 -4.35
N CYS A 87 -3.52 6.55 -3.46
CA CYS A 87 -4.88 7.04 -3.26
C CYS A 87 -5.47 7.62 -4.56
N ALA A 88 -4.70 8.43 -5.29
CA ALA A 88 -5.14 8.98 -6.59
C ALA A 88 -5.40 7.88 -7.64
N VAL A 89 -4.66 6.77 -7.62
CA VAL A 89 -4.92 5.63 -8.52
C VAL A 89 -6.23 4.96 -8.14
N VAL A 90 -6.43 4.62 -6.87
CA VAL A 90 -7.65 3.96 -6.37
C VAL A 90 -8.89 4.84 -6.59
N ALA A 91 -8.77 6.15 -6.35
CA ALA A 91 -9.83 7.13 -6.62
C ALA A 91 -10.28 7.16 -8.09
N ASN A 92 -9.33 7.02 -9.03
CA ASN A 92 -9.65 6.90 -10.45
C ASN A 92 -10.35 5.58 -10.77
N GLU A 93 -9.88 4.47 -10.21
CA GLU A 93 -10.48 3.15 -10.40
C GLU A 93 -11.92 3.09 -9.87
N LEU A 94 -12.21 3.84 -8.80
CA LEU A 94 -13.55 4.01 -8.22
C LEU A 94 -14.41 5.06 -8.95
N GLY A 95 -13.87 5.79 -9.92
CA GLY A 95 -14.61 6.82 -10.65
C GLY A 95 -15.00 8.04 -9.80
N LEU A 96 -14.20 8.40 -8.78
CA LEU A 96 -14.51 9.56 -7.92
C LEU A 96 -14.40 10.91 -8.63
N GLY A 97 -13.54 11.02 -9.65
CA GLY A 97 -13.42 12.22 -10.47
C GLY A 97 -14.74 12.61 -11.15
N PRO A 98 -15.36 11.72 -11.95
CA PRO A 98 -16.70 11.95 -12.51
C PRO A 98 -17.75 12.32 -11.47
N LYS A 99 -17.74 11.68 -10.29
CA LYS A 99 -18.69 11.97 -9.20
C LYS A 99 -18.60 13.40 -8.69
N LEU A 100 -17.43 14.05 -8.76
CA LEU A 100 -17.29 15.46 -8.36
C LEU A 100 -18.28 16.38 -9.08
N GLY A 101 -18.58 16.11 -10.37
CA GLY A 101 -19.53 16.87 -11.17
C GLY A 101 -21.00 16.56 -10.90
N GLU A 102 -21.31 15.53 -10.12
CA GLU A 102 -22.69 15.24 -9.65
C GLU A 102 -23.08 16.15 -8.47
N PHE A 103 -22.09 16.70 -7.77
CA PHE A 103 -22.28 17.55 -6.58
C PHE A 103 -21.96 19.03 -6.82
N ASN A 104 -21.22 19.35 -7.88
CA ASN A 104 -20.72 20.70 -8.10
C ASN A 104 -20.88 21.12 -9.56
N GLU A 105 -21.14 22.42 -9.76
CA GLU A 105 -21.18 23.08 -11.06
C GLU A 105 -20.01 24.06 -11.16
N GLY A 106 -19.38 24.17 -12.33
CA GLY A 106 -18.27 25.10 -12.54
C GLY A 106 -17.31 24.65 -13.64
N GLU A 107 -16.60 25.61 -14.25
CA GLU A 107 -15.62 25.35 -15.31
C GLU A 107 -14.39 24.59 -14.80
N ASP A 108 -14.07 24.74 -13.51
CA ASP A 108 -12.93 24.12 -12.83
C ASP A 108 -13.18 22.67 -12.39
N VAL A 109 -14.44 22.23 -12.32
CA VAL A 109 -14.82 20.85 -11.94
C VAL A 109 -14.09 19.82 -12.79
N ALA A 110 -14.06 20.01 -14.12
CA ALA A 110 -13.41 19.09 -15.05
C ALA A 110 -11.88 19.01 -14.86
N LEU A 111 -11.26 20.10 -14.41
CA LEU A 111 -9.84 20.16 -14.09
C LEU A 111 -9.55 19.47 -12.75
N LEU A 112 -10.34 19.77 -11.72
CA LEU A 112 -10.20 19.19 -10.38
C LEU A 112 -10.48 17.68 -10.38
N ALA A 113 -11.45 17.22 -11.16
CA ALA A 113 -11.77 15.80 -11.35
C ALA A 113 -10.60 14.96 -11.93
N LYS A 114 -9.58 15.61 -12.51
CA LYS A 114 -8.36 14.96 -13.03
C LYS A 114 -7.12 15.23 -12.18
N ASN A 115 -7.23 16.12 -11.19
CA ASN A 115 -6.12 16.50 -10.35
C ASN A 115 -5.84 15.38 -9.33
N ARG A 116 -4.61 14.85 -9.35
CA ARG A 116 -4.21 13.74 -8.47
C ARG A 116 -4.32 14.07 -6.99
N ASN A 117 -4.01 15.30 -6.60
CA ASN A 117 -4.09 15.71 -5.19
C ASN A 117 -5.54 15.77 -4.72
N VAL A 118 -6.44 16.26 -5.57
CA VAL A 118 -7.88 16.31 -5.30
C VAL A 118 -8.44 14.90 -5.24
N LEU A 119 -8.13 14.04 -6.21
CA LEU A 119 -8.61 12.65 -6.23
C LEU A 119 -8.20 11.86 -4.99
N ALA A 120 -6.96 12.04 -4.52
CA ALA A 120 -6.51 11.43 -3.27
C ALA A 120 -7.32 11.94 -2.06
N ALA A 121 -7.49 13.26 -1.95
CA ALA A 121 -8.27 13.87 -0.87
C ALA A 121 -9.75 13.46 -0.91
N LEU A 122 -10.35 13.33 -2.10
CA LEU A 122 -11.72 12.82 -2.27
C LEU A 122 -11.86 11.39 -1.77
N LEU A 123 -10.88 10.51 -2.08
CA LEU A 123 -10.90 9.15 -1.59
C LEU A 123 -10.88 9.12 -0.06
N GLU A 124 -9.92 9.81 0.56
CA GLU A 124 -9.81 9.90 2.02
C GLU A 124 -11.10 10.49 2.61
N ALA A 125 -11.63 11.59 2.07
CA ALA A 125 -12.86 12.18 2.55
C ALA A 125 -14.08 11.26 2.46
N VAL A 126 -14.21 10.50 1.38
CA VAL A 126 -15.28 9.52 1.22
C VAL A 126 -15.13 8.37 2.22
N LEU A 127 -13.91 7.90 2.50
CA LEU A 127 -13.66 6.93 3.56
C LEU A 127 -14.05 7.47 4.94
N GLY A 128 -13.76 8.75 5.21
CA GLY A 128 -14.20 9.44 6.42
C GLY A 128 -15.73 9.48 6.54
N ALA A 129 -16.44 9.80 5.46
CA ALA A 129 -17.91 9.81 5.43
C ALA A 129 -18.50 8.42 5.66
N LEU A 130 -17.95 7.40 4.99
CA LEU A 130 -18.36 6.00 5.16
C LEU A 130 -18.15 5.51 6.59
N PHE A 131 -17.04 5.88 7.22
CA PHE A 131 -16.77 5.54 8.61
C PHE A 131 -17.79 6.15 9.56
N LEU A 132 -18.19 7.42 9.33
CA LEU A 132 -19.21 8.07 10.16
C LEU A 132 -20.60 7.44 9.98
N GLU A 133 -20.92 6.98 8.77
CA GLU A 133 -22.21 6.38 8.46
C GLU A 133 -22.33 4.93 8.95
N HIS A 134 -21.30 4.11 8.72
CA HIS A 134 -21.39 2.65 8.92
C HIS A 134 -20.48 2.11 10.03
N GLY A 135 -19.53 2.91 10.51
CA GLY A 135 -18.47 2.47 11.41
C GLY A 135 -17.36 1.68 10.72
N PHE A 136 -16.21 1.55 11.40
CA PHE A 136 -15.02 0.89 10.85
C PHE A 136 -15.23 -0.58 10.43
N PRO A 137 -15.83 -1.46 11.27
CA PRO A 137 -15.94 -2.88 10.92
C PRO A 137 -16.75 -3.16 9.65
N ALA A 138 -17.69 -2.27 9.32
CA ALA A 138 -18.55 -2.42 8.14
C ALA A 138 -17.82 -2.10 6.82
N ILE A 139 -16.76 -1.30 6.87
CA ILE A 139 -16.09 -0.80 5.65
C ILE A 139 -14.68 -1.33 5.47
N GLU A 140 -14.05 -1.82 6.54
CA GLU A 140 -12.63 -2.21 6.56
C GLU A 140 -12.25 -3.13 5.39
N GLN A 141 -12.97 -4.23 5.22
CA GLN A 141 -12.63 -5.22 4.19
C GLN A 141 -12.76 -4.63 2.78
N ALA A 142 -13.78 -3.81 2.53
CA ALA A 142 -13.98 -3.15 1.25
C ALA A 142 -12.86 -2.16 0.93
N VAL A 143 -12.35 -1.43 1.94
CA VAL A 143 -11.16 -0.56 1.79
C VAL A 143 -9.93 -1.39 1.43
N VAL A 144 -9.67 -2.46 2.17
CA VAL A 144 -8.50 -3.33 1.94
C VAL A 144 -8.55 -3.97 0.55
N ASP A 145 -9.73 -4.37 0.09
CA ASP A 145 -9.92 -4.97 -1.23
C ASP A 145 -9.67 -3.96 -2.36
N ALA A 146 -10.14 -2.72 -2.21
CA ALA A 146 -9.84 -1.63 -3.15
C ALA A 146 -8.33 -1.31 -3.24
N PHE A 147 -7.57 -1.48 -2.15
CA PHE A 147 -6.12 -1.27 -2.12
C PHE A 147 -5.28 -2.52 -2.40
N SER A 148 -5.89 -3.69 -2.66
CA SER A 148 -5.16 -4.95 -2.77
C SER A 148 -4.08 -4.95 -3.86
N ASP A 149 -4.34 -4.38 -5.03
CA ASP A 149 -3.32 -4.24 -6.10
C ASP A 149 -2.17 -3.32 -5.68
N ARG A 150 -2.42 -2.34 -4.80
CA ARG A 150 -1.38 -1.45 -4.24
C ARG A 150 -0.54 -2.16 -3.19
N ILE A 151 -1.18 -3.00 -2.35
CA ILE A 151 -0.50 -3.87 -1.38
C ILE A 151 0.41 -4.85 -2.12
N GLU A 152 -0.11 -5.58 -3.11
CA GLU A 152 0.66 -6.53 -3.93
C GLU A 152 1.87 -5.84 -4.61
N TYR A 153 1.67 -4.62 -5.15
CA TYR A 153 2.76 -3.86 -5.75
C TYR A 153 3.81 -3.40 -4.71
N ALA A 154 3.38 -2.92 -3.55
CA ALA A 154 4.30 -2.49 -2.48
C ALA A 154 5.15 -3.67 -2.00
N LEU A 155 4.55 -4.86 -1.87
CA LEU A 155 5.20 -6.10 -1.47
C LEU A 155 6.24 -6.60 -2.48
N THR A 156 6.15 -6.25 -3.76
CA THR A 156 7.16 -6.67 -4.76
C THR A 156 8.28 -5.65 -4.91
N THR A 157 7.99 -4.37 -4.65
CA THR A 157 8.93 -3.27 -4.92
C THR A 157 9.74 -2.86 -3.68
N HIS A 158 9.22 -3.08 -2.48
CA HIS A 158 9.81 -2.56 -1.22
C HIS A 158 10.34 -3.66 -0.30
N VAL A 159 10.59 -4.84 -0.84
CA VAL A 159 11.36 -5.89 -0.15
C VAL A 159 12.81 -5.45 -0.06
N ASP A 160 13.24 -5.09 1.14
CA ASP A 160 14.64 -4.85 1.44
C ASP A 160 15.10 -5.68 2.63
N HIS A 161 15.05 -7.00 2.44
CA HIS A 161 15.57 -7.99 3.37
C HIS A 161 17.04 -7.78 3.68
N LYS A 162 17.82 -7.20 2.75
CA LYS A 162 19.22 -6.86 3.01
C LYS A 162 19.36 -5.83 4.14
N THR A 163 18.58 -4.74 4.06
CA THR A 163 18.57 -3.71 5.11
C THR A 163 18.02 -4.28 6.42
N GLU A 164 16.94 -5.05 6.37
CA GLU A 164 16.36 -5.71 7.55
C GLU A 164 17.33 -6.66 8.24
N LEU A 165 18.05 -7.50 7.48
CA LEU A 165 19.08 -8.39 8.01
C LEU A 165 20.26 -7.61 8.59
N GLN A 166 20.68 -6.53 7.92
CA GLN A 166 21.76 -5.67 8.40
C GLN A 166 21.39 -5.01 9.73
N GLU A 167 20.18 -4.48 9.88
CA GLU A 167 19.70 -3.88 11.14
C GLU A 167 19.58 -4.93 12.25
N ALA A 168 19.05 -6.12 11.95
CA ALA A 168 18.93 -7.21 12.91
C ALA A 168 20.31 -7.65 13.45
N LEU A 169 21.30 -7.81 12.58
CA LEU A 169 22.66 -8.20 12.96
C LEU A 169 23.41 -7.07 13.65
N ALA A 170 23.21 -5.82 13.26
CA ALA A 170 23.84 -4.67 13.89
C ALA A 170 23.48 -4.56 15.38
N ARG A 171 22.24 -4.91 15.77
CA ARG A 171 21.81 -5.00 17.18
C ARG A 171 22.59 -6.05 17.98
N LEU A 172 23.17 -7.04 17.31
CA LEU A 172 23.99 -8.10 17.88
C LEU A 172 25.50 -7.82 17.75
N GLY A 173 25.90 -6.65 17.21
CA GLY A 173 27.29 -6.33 16.91
C GLY A 173 27.88 -7.14 15.75
N ARG A 174 27.03 -7.76 14.93
CA ARG A 174 27.41 -8.60 13.77
C ARG A 174 27.13 -7.87 12.46
N GLN A 175 27.74 -8.32 11.37
CA GLN A 175 27.51 -7.76 10.03
C GLN A 175 27.33 -8.89 9.02
N VAL A 176 26.47 -8.68 8.03
CA VAL A 176 26.29 -9.59 6.89
C VAL A 176 27.16 -9.16 5.72
N SER A 177 27.78 -10.13 5.07
CA SER A 177 28.38 -9.99 3.74
C SER A 177 27.65 -10.89 2.75
N TYR A 178 27.68 -10.52 1.46
CA TYR A 178 27.05 -11.31 0.40
C TYR A 178 28.10 -11.77 -0.59
N THR A 179 28.05 -13.06 -0.94
CA THR A 179 28.96 -13.66 -1.92
C THR A 179 28.16 -14.35 -3.01
N VAL A 180 28.52 -14.09 -4.28
CA VAL A 180 27.96 -14.83 -5.41
C VAL A 180 28.62 -16.20 -5.41
N VAL A 181 27.84 -17.24 -5.11
CA VAL A 181 28.34 -18.62 -5.07
C VAL A 181 28.28 -19.27 -6.44
N GLU A 182 27.34 -18.83 -7.28
CA GLU A 182 27.14 -19.43 -8.59
C GLU A 182 26.50 -18.47 -9.59
N VAL A 183 26.85 -18.65 -10.88
CA VAL A 183 26.23 -17.96 -12.01
C VAL A 183 25.98 -18.99 -13.12
N GLN A 184 24.71 -19.21 -13.45
CA GLN A 184 24.30 -20.18 -14.47
C GLN A 184 23.48 -19.52 -15.58
N GLY A 185 23.45 -20.17 -16.75
CA GLY A 185 22.62 -19.76 -17.89
C GLY A 185 23.25 -18.73 -18.83
N PRO A 186 22.72 -18.60 -20.06
CA PRO A 186 23.20 -17.64 -21.04
C PRO A 186 22.93 -16.19 -20.59
N PRO A 187 23.61 -15.17 -21.15
CA PRO A 187 23.48 -13.79 -20.68
C PRO A 187 22.04 -13.23 -20.61
N HIS A 188 21.15 -13.65 -21.51
CA HIS A 188 19.75 -13.23 -21.56
C HIS A 188 18.83 -14.02 -20.60
N GLU A 189 19.35 -15.08 -19.99
CA GLU A 189 18.61 -15.99 -19.11
C GLU A 189 19.43 -16.39 -17.88
N ARG A 190 20.30 -15.48 -17.43
CA ARG A 190 21.24 -15.75 -16.35
C ARG A 190 20.54 -15.80 -15.00
N THR A 191 20.88 -16.81 -14.23
CA THR A 191 20.51 -16.96 -12.82
C THR A 191 21.76 -16.79 -11.96
N PHE A 192 21.63 -16.02 -10.88
CA PHE A 192 22.66 -15.80 -9.88
C PHE A 192 22.23 -16.48 -8.59
N THR A 193 23.17 -17.16 -7.93
CA THR A 193 22.98 -17.68 -6.58
C THR A 193 23.90 -16.92 -5.64
N CYS A 194 23.35 -16.38 -4.56
CA CYS A 194 24.08 -15.62 -3.56
C CYS A 194 23.91 -16.24 -2.17
N ALA A 195 24.98 -16.21 -1.38
CA ALA A 195 24.99 -16.58 0.03
C ALA A 195 25.12 -15.33 0.90
N ALA A 196 24.34 -15.27 1.98
CA ALA A 196 24.48 -14.32 3.08
C ALA A 196 25.36 -14.96 4.16
N VAL A 197 26.48 -14.31 4.48
CA VAL A 197 27.53 -14.84 5.35
C VAL A 197 27.73 -13.92 6.55
N VAL A 198 27.74 -14.51 7.75
CA VAL A 198 28.00 -13.81 9.02
C VAL A 198 29.03 -14.61 9.81
N ASP A 199 30.09 -13.95 10.27
CA ASP A 199 31.24 -14.57 10.98
C ASP A 199 31.86 -15.79 10.25
N GLY A 200 31.83 -15.77 8.92
CA GLY A 200 32.36 -16.84 8.08
C GLY A 200 31.39 -18.00 7.84
N GLU A 201 30.20 -18.00 8.45
CA GLU A 201 29.17 -19.02 8.22
C GLU A 201 28.06 -18.53 7.29
N GLU A 202 27.67 -19.39 6.35
CA GLU A 202 26.51 -19.16 5.50
C GLU A 202 25.23 -19.35 6.30
N ILE A 203 24.44 -18.28 6.45
CA ILE A 203 23.18 -18.30 7.20
C ILE A 203 21.95 -18.22 6.28
N GLY A 204 22.14 -17.99 4.98
CA GLY A 204 21.05 -17.97 3.99
C GLY A 204 21.58 -17.99 2.57
N ARG A 205 20.82 -18.60 1.65
CA ARG A 205 21.17 -18.74 0.23
C ARG A 205 19.96 -18.53 -0.66
N GLY A 206 20.06 -17.59 -1.61
CA GLY A 206 18.96 -17.23 -2.51
C GLY A 206 19.40 -17.14 -3.97
N GLU A 207 18.41 -17.20 -4.86
CA GLU A 207 18.59 -17.19 -6.31
C GLU A 207 17.86 -16.01 -6.97
N GLY A 208 18.30 -15.60 -8.14
CA GLY A 208 17.61 -14.52 -8.84
C GLY A 208 18.15 -14.21 -10.22
N ARG A 209 17.33 -13.51 -11.00
CA ARG A 209 17.67 -13.02 -12.36
C ARG A 209 18.71 -11.90 -12.36
N SER A 210 19.06 -11.39 -11.18
CA SER A 210 20.12 -10.41 -10.95
C SER A 210 20.79 -10.69 -9.61
N LYS A 211 22.04 -10.23 -9.44
CA LYS A 211 22.75 -10.30 -8.14
C LYS A 211 21.92 -9.69 -7.01
N LYS A 212 21.31 -8.52 -7.25
CA LYS A 212 20.47 -7.84 -6.26
C LYS A 212 19.27 -8.70 -5.83
N ALA A 213 18.61 -9.36 -6.78
CA ALA A 213 17.47 -10.23 -6.46
C ALA A 213 17.92 -11.46 -5.64
N ALA A 214 19.01 -12.10 -6.04
CA ALA A 214 19.57 -13.26 -5.32
C ALA A 214 20.02 -12.90 -3.89
N GLU A 215 20.63 -11.72 -3.71
CA GLU A 215 21.00 -11.22 -2.38
C GLU A 215 19.79 -10.93 -1.49
N GLN A 216 18.70 -10.39 -2.05
CA GLN A 216 17.46 -10.16 -1.30
C GLN A 216 16.82 -11.47 -0.84
N GLU A 217 16.80 -12.50 -1.69
CA GLU A 217 16.30 -13.83 -1.29
C GLU A 217 17.24 -14.50 -0.26
N ALA A 218 18.56 -14.36 -0.41
CA ALA A 218 19.53 -14.87 0.57
C ALA A 218 19.32 -14.21 1.95
N ALA A 219 19.08 -12.90 1.96
CA ALA A 219 18.79 -12.14 3.16
C ALA A 219 17.47 -12.56 3.82
N GLN A 220 16.43 -12.83 3.02
CA GLN A 220 15.14 -13.35 3.51
C GLN A 220 15.33 -14.66 4.26
N ARG A 221 16.02 -15.62 3.64
CA ARG A 221 16.25 -16.94 4.23
C ARG A 221 17.12 -16.85 5.49
N ALA A 222 18.09 -15.95 5.51
CA ALA A 222 18.90 -15.66 6.68
C ALA A 222 18.07 -15.06 7.84
N LEU A 223 17.15 -14.14 7.55
CA LEU A 223 16.23 -13.59 8.56
C LEU A 223 15.34 -14.68 9.18
N VAL A 224 14.78 -15.58 8.36
CA VAL A 224 14.00 -16.73 8.84
C VAL A 224 14.84 -17.64 9.73
N HIS A 225 16.08 -17.93 9.32
CA HIS A 225 17.01 -18.73 10.12
C HIS A 225 17.30 -18.11 11.49
N LEU A 226 17.59 -16.80 11.54
CA LEU A 226 17.81 -16.07 12.79
C LEU A 226 16.57 -16.07 13.70
N GLY A 227 15.37 -15.93 13.14
CA GLY A 227 14.12 -16.01 13.90
C GLY A 227 13.88 -17.38 14.55
N SER A 228 14.26 -18.46 13.87
CA SER A 228 14.13 -19.83 14.39
C SER A 228 15.10 -20.16 15.53
N LEU A 229 16.23 -19.45 15.65
CA LEU A 229 17.22 -19.63 16.71
C LEU A 229 16.91 -18.83 17.97
N ALA A 230 16.03 -17.83 17.88
CA ALA A 230 15.61 -16.98 18.99
C ALA A 230 14.34 -17.49 19.71
N SER A 231 13.77 -18.61 19.25
CA SER A 231 12.59 -19.30 19.80
C SER A 231 13.00 -20.51 20.62
#